data_AF-A0A973K022-F1
#
_entry.id   AF-A0A973K022-F1
#
_cell.length_a   1.000
_cell.length_b   1.000
_cell.length_c   1.000
_cell.angle_alpha   90.00
_cell.angle_beta   90.00
_cell.angle_gamma   90.00
#
_symmetry.space_group_name_H-M   'P 1'
#
loop_
_entity.id
_entity.type
_entity.pdbx_description
1 polymer ?
#
loop_
_entity_poly.entity_id
_entity_poly.type
_entity_poly.pdbx_seq_one_letter_code
_entity_poly.pdbx_strand_id
1 'polypeptide(L)' 'MPFDVSPSARLLFQGDSITAAGRDPADGLSLGHGYVAAVARHFAASGATADILNRGVSGHRT' A
#
# COMPACT_ATOMS: atom_id res chain seq x y z
N MET A 1 -2.89 0.85 21.11
CA MET A 1 -2.13 2.06 20.75
C MET A 1 -2.41 2.36 19.29
N PRO A 2 -3.22 3.36 18.92
CA PRO A 2 -3.22 3.82 17.54
C PRO A 2 -1.84 4.44 17.27
N PHE A 3 -1.20 4.03 16.17
CA PHE A 3 -0.03 4.72 15.66
C PHE A 3 -0.53 5.89 14.82
N ASP A 4 -0.05 7.09 15.10
CA ASP A 4 -0.37 8.26 14.31
C ASP A 4 0.58 8.32 13.12
N VAL A 5 0.03 8.37 11.90
CA VAL A 5 0.82 8.36 10.68
C VAL A 5 0.97 9.79 10.20
N SER A 6 2.23 10.26 10.11
CA SER A 6 2.50 11.58 9.54
C SER A 6 1.86 11.69 8.14
N PRO A 7 1.20 12.81 7.80
CA PRO A 7 0.64 13.03 6.47
C PRO A 7 1.66 12.94 5.33
N SER A 8 2.96 13.04 5.61
CA SER A 8 4.06 12.93 4.62
C SER A 8 4.89 11.65 4.78
N ALA A 9 4.42 10.68 5.55
CA ALA A 9 5.15 9.43 5.79
C ALA A 9 5.28 8.58 4.53
N ARG A 10 6.31 7.73 4.49
CA ARG A 10 6.40 6.61 3.56
C ARG A 10 5.88 5.34 4.24
N LEU A 11 4.88 4.70 3.64
CA LEU A 11 4.26 3.47 4.15
C LEU A 11 4.45 2.35 3.14
N LEU A 12 5.08 1.25 3.57
CA LEU A 12 5.25 0.03 2.77
C LEU A 12 4.34 -1.05 3.30
N PHE A 13 3.49 -1.59 2.43
CA PHE A 13 2.62 -2.72 2.71
C PHE A 13 3.26 -4.00 2.16
N GLN A 14 3.44 -4.99 3.04
CA GLN A 14 3.95 -6.32 2.70
C GLN A 14 2.90 -7.37 3.08
N GLY A 15 2.82 -8.45 2.31
CA GLY A 15 1.92 -9.55 2.59
C GLY A 15 1.79 -10.49 1.40
N ASP A 16 0.71 -11.25 1.39
CA ASP A 16 0.43 -12.25 0.37
C ASP A 16 -0.40 -11.70 -0.81
N SER A 17 -1.25 -12.54 -1.41
CA SER A 17 -2.15 -12.16 -2.50
C SER A 17 -3.16 -11.09 -2.10
N ILE A 18 -3.56 -11.02 -0.82
CA ILE A 18 -4.49 -10.00 -0.32
C ILE A 18 -3.84 -8.62 -0.37
N THR A 19 -2.56 -8.55 0.01
CA THR A 19 -1.78 -7.31 -0.11
C THR A 19 -1.41 -7.02 -1.55
N ALA A 20 -0.94 -8.02 -2.31
CA ALA A 20 -0.54 -7.84 -3.71
C ALA A 20 -1.69 -7.32 -4.57
N ALA A 21 -2.87 -7.93 -4.43
CA ALA A 21 -4.11 -7.54 -5.09
C ALA A 21 -3.94 -7.16 -6.58
N GLY A 22 -3.19 -7.98 -7.32
CA GLY A 22 -2.95 -7.78 -8.75
C GLY A 22 -2.01 -6.63 -9.12
N ARG A 23 -1.21 -6.09 -8.18
CA ARG A 23 -0.15 -5.13 -8.51
C ARG A 23 0.81 -5.70 -9.55
N ASP A 24 1.35 -4.83 -10.39
CA ASP A 24 2.43 -5.15 -11.32
C ASP A 24 3.78 -5.20 -10.55
N PRO A 25 4.50 -6.33 -10.54
CA PRO A 25 5.83 -6.42 -9.93
C PRO A 25 6.92 -5.61 -10.61
N ALA A 26 6.77 -5.34 -11.91
CA ALA A 26 7.73 -4.58 -12.69
C ALA A 26 7.59 -3.06 -12.48
N ASP A 27 6.41 -2.60 -12.09
CA ASP A 27 6.15 -1.21 -11.73
C ASP A 27 6.16 -1.03 -10.20
N GLY A 28 7.20 -0.36 -9.70
CA GLY A 28 7.37 -0.10 -8.27
C GLY A 28 6.30 0.80 -7.64
N LEU A 29 5.50 1.50 -8.44
CA LEU A 29 4.40 2.35 -8.01
C LEU A 29 3.04 1.66 -8.12
N SER A 30 2.99 0.45 -8.68
CA SER A 30 1.76 -0.31 -8.80
C SER A 30 1.25 -0.76 -7.43
N LEU A 31 0.05 -0.31 -7.07
CA LEU A 31 -0.59 -0.65 -5.81
C LEU A 31 -1.59 -1.81 -5.91
N GLY A 32 -1.91 -2.25 -7.14
CA GLY A 32 -2.99 -3.18 -7.40
C GLY A 32 -4.37 -2.55 -7.18
N HIS A 33 -5.39 -3.38 -7.00
CA HIS A 33 -6.80 -2.97 -6.88
C HIS A 33 -7.44 -3.36 -5.55
N GLY A 34 -6.61 -3.68 -4.54
CA GLY A 34 -7.05 -4.09 -3.20
C GLY A 34 -6.98 -2.98 -2.15
N TYR A 35 -6.85 -3.39 -0.89
CA TYR A 35 -6.91 -2.47 0.24
C TYR A 35 -5.77 -1.43 0.26
N VAL A 36 -4.59 -1.77 -0.27
CA VAL A 36 -3.46 -0.82 -0.34
C VAL A 36 -3.81 0.38 -1.24
N ALA A 37 -4.48 0.15 -2.37
CA ALA A 37 -4.98 1.22 -3.22
C ALA A 37 -6.10 2.03 -2.54
N ALA A 38 -6.95 1.38 -1.75
CA ALA A 38 -7.98 2.07 -0.96
C ALA A 38 -7.37 2.99 0.12
N VAL A 39 -6.31 2.53 0.80
CA VAL A 39 -5.56 3.35 1.76
C VAL A 39 -4.92 4.55 1.05
N ALA A 40 -4.27 4.35 -0.09
CA ALA A 40 -3.70 5.46 -0.86
C ALA A 40 -4.74 6.51 -1.24
N ARG A 41 -5.94 6.09 -1.67
CA ARG A 41 -7.06 7.01 -1.95
C ARG A 41 -7.54 7.75 -0.71
N HIS A 42 -7.59 7.09 0.44
CA HIS A 42 -7.96 7.72 1.71
C HIS A 42 -6.99 8.84 2.10
N PHE A 43 -5.69 8.58 2.03
CA PHE A 43 -4.65 9.58 2.30
C PHE A 43 -4.70 10.73 1.28
N ALA A 44 -4.86 10.43 -0.01
CA ALA A 44 -4.99 11.47 -1.02
C ALA A 44 -6.23 12.36 -0.77
N ALA A 45 -7.37 11.76 -0.41
CA ALA A 45 -8.60 12.49 -0.09
C ALA A 45 -8.50 13.35 1.17
N SER A 46 -7.63 12.99 2.13
CA SER A 46 -7.34 13.80 3.31
C SER A 46 -6.31 14.90 3.07
N GLY A 47 -5.81 15.06 1.84
CA GLY A 47 -4.75 16.02 1.50
C GLY A 47 -3.36 15.60 1.99
N ALA A 48 -3.18 14.34 2.38
CA ALA A 48 -1.88 13.82 2.79
C ALA A 48 -0.99 13.58 1.56
N THR A 49 0.30 13.78 1.72
CA THR A 49 1.35 13.55 0.71
C THR A 49 2.13 12.26 0.96
N ALA A 50 1.50 11.32 1.66
CA ALA A 50 2.12 10.06 2.04
C ALA A 50 2.52 9.24 0.81
N ASP A 51 3.72 8.66 0.88
CA ASP A 51 4.24 7.79 -0.17
C ASP A 51 3.87 6.33 0.15
N ILE A 52 2.88 5.80 -0.56
CA ILE A 52 2.34 4.46 -0.34
C ILE A 52 2.98 3.49 -1.32
N LEU A 53 3.59 2.43 -0.80
CA LEU A 53 4.21 1.37 -1.59
C LEU A 53 3.55 0.02 -1.30
N ASN A 54 3.37 -0.79 -2.34
CA ASN A 54 2.90 -2.17 -2.23
C ASN A 54 3.97 -3.15 -2.67
N ARG A 55 4.38 -4.04 -1.77
CA ARG A 55 5.37 -5.10 -2.02
C ARG A 55 4.81 -6.51 -1.79
N GLY A 56 3.48 -6.65 -1.68
CA GLY A 56 2.81 -7.94 -1.54
C GLY A 56 3.17 -8.93 -2.65
N VAL A 57 3.20 -10.21 -2.32
CA VAL A 57 3.54 -11.31 -3.23
C VAL A 57 2.49 -12.41 -3.13
N SER A 58 1.78 -12.71 -4.20
CA SER A 58 0.73 -13.74 -4.18
C SER A 58 1.26 -15.11 -3.77
N GLY A 59 0.60 -15.75 -2.81
CA GLY A 59 1.00 -17.07 -2.30
C GLY A 59 2.19 -17.05 -1.34
N HIS A 60 2.66 -15.87 -0.91
CA HIS A 60 3.74 -15.73 0.07
C HIS A 60 3.34 -16.28 1.44
N ARG A 61 4.23 -17.03 2.10
CA ARG A 61 3.95 -17.71 3.38
C ARG A 61 5.01 -17.47 4.47
N THR A 62 6.01 -16.65 4.20
CA THR A 62 7.25 -16.57 5.01
C THR A 62 7.72 -15.15 5.20
#